data_AF-A0A7Y5NCE7-F1
#
_entry.id   AF-A0A7Y5NCE7-F1
#
_cell.length_a   1.000
_cell.length_b   1.000
_cell.length_c   1.000
_cell.angle_alpha   90.00
_cell.angle_beta   90.00
_cell.angle_gamma   90.00
#
_symmetry.space_group_name_H-M   'P 1'
#
loop_
_entity.id
_entity.type
_entity.pdbx_description
1 polymer ?
#
loop_
_entity_poly.entity_id
_entity_poly.type
_entity_poly.pdbx_seq_one_letter_code
_entity_poly.pdbx_strand_id
1 'polypeptide(L)'
;METLQLEVPIEFSAKLLPYRDRLPEVLLLGLQQLKIQEALLLYSRGLVSFGRAAELSGLPEREMIRHARASGMQPRWTEELAKEELQ
;
A
#
# COMPACT_ATOMS: atom_id res chain seq x y z
N MET A 1 -7.66 17.42 -20.11
CA MET A 1 -7.23 17.53 -18.70
C MET A 1 -8.45 17.89 -17.89
N GLU A 2 -8.77 17.10 -16.88
CA GLU A 2 -9.87 17.38 -15.94
C GLU A 2 -9.30 18.09 -14.71
N THR A 3 -10.03 19.08 -14.19
CA THR A 3 -9.61 19.83 -12.98
C THR A 3 -10.35 19.27 -11.78
N LEU A 4 -9.59 18.76 -10.80
CA LEU A 4 -10.13 18.29 -9.52
C LEU A 4 -9.96 19.39 -8.47
N GLN A 5 -11.04 19.73 -7.75
CA GLN A 5 -10.97 20.57 -6.55
C GLN A 5 -11.10 19.68 -5.32
N LEU A 6 -10.21 19.88 -4.34
CA LEU A 6 -10.17 19.13 -3.10
C LEU A 6 -10.25 20.10 -1.93
N GLU A 7 -11.25 19.91 -1.07
CA GLU A 7 -11.34 20.60 0.21
C GLU A 7 -10.64 19.77 1.28
N VAL A 8 -9.69 20.38 1.98
CA VAL A 8 -8.96 19.75 3.08
C VAL A 8 -8.92 20.69 4.29
N PRO A 9 -8.80 20.16 5.52
CA PRO A 9 -8.61 21.00 6.68
C PRO A 9 -7.35 21.87 6.54
N ILE A 10 -7.39 23.07 7.10
CA ILE A 10 -6.30 24.07 6.97
C ILE A 10 -4.94 23.52 7.44
N GLU A 11 -4.94 22.62 8.43
CA GLU A 11 -3.73 21.97 8.94
C GLU A 11 -3.05 21.06 7.90
N PHE A 12 -3.82 20.48 6.98
CA PHE A 12 -3.31 19.66 5.88
C PHE A 12 -2.80 20.53 4.74
N SER A 13 -3.39 21.70 4.49
CA SER A 13 -2.92 22.59 3.42
C SER A 13 -1.47 23.03 3.64
N ALA A 14 -1.09 23.33 4.89
CA ALA A 14 0.28 23.65 5.27
C ALA A 14 1.28 22.52 4.94
N LYS A 15 0.85 21.26 5.03
CA LYS A 15 1.69 20.07 4.72
C LYS A 15 1.74 19.76 3.23
N LEU A 16 0.71 20.14 2.47
CA LEU A 16 0.61 19.90 1.02
C LEU A 16 1.29 21.00 0.20
N LEU A 17 1.32 22.23 0.70
CA LEU A 17 1.94 23.40 0.06
C LEU A 17 3.37 23.14 -0.46
N PRO A 18 4.29 22.50 0.29
CA PRO A 18 5.63 22.19 -0.20
C PRO A 18 5.67 21.26 -1.42
N TYR A 19 4.61 20.50 -1.65
CA TYR A 19 4.50 19.53 -2.75
C TYR A 19 3.55 19.99 -3.86
N ARG A 20 3.15 21.26 -3.89
CA ARG A 20 2.15 21.80 -4.81
C ARG A 20 2.37 21.39 -6.28
N ASP A 21 3.61 21.47 -6.75
CA ASP A 21 3.97 21.17 -8.15
C ASP A 21 4.01 19.66 -8.45
N ARG A 22 3.96 18.82 -7.41
CA ARG A 22 4.01 17.35 -7.48
C ARG A 22 2.86 16.70 -6.71
N LEU A 23 1.75 17.44 -6.54
CA LEU A 23 0.55 16.95 -5.88
C LEU A 23 -0.02 15.69 -6.53
N PRO A 24 -0.08 15.57 -7.87
CA PRO A 24 -0.53 14.34 -8.51
C PRO A 24 0.27 13.11 -8.07
N GLU A 25 1.60 13.22 -7.95
CA GLU A 25 2.47 12.13 -7.53
C GLU A 25 2.26 11.77 -6.05
N VAL A 26 2.11 12.78 -5.19
CA VAL A 26 1.82 12.55 -3.77
C VAL A 26 0.50 11.82 -3.59
N LEU A 27 -0.54 12.22 -4.34
CA LEU A 27 -1.84 11.56 -4.32
C LEU A 27 -1.74 10.13 -4.83
N LEU A 28 -1.01 9.89 -5.92
CA LEU A 28 -0.82 8.54 -6.45
C LEU A 28 -0.11 7.62 -5.46
N LEU A 29 0.94 8.12 -4.78
CA LEU A 29 1.65 7.39 -3.72
C LEU A 29 0.71 7.07 -2.54
N GLY A 30 -0.10 8.05 -2.12
CA GLY A 30 -1.10 7.86 -1.07
C GLY A 30 -2.15 6.82 -1.43
N LEU A 31 -2.65 6.86 -2.67
CA LEU A 31 -3.62 5.87 -3.18
C LEU A 31 -3.03 4.46 -3.22
N GLN A 32 -1.78 4.32 -3.65
CA GLN A 32 -1.08 3.03 -3.64
C GLN A 32 -0.94 2.50 -2.21
N GLN A 33 -0.52 3.35 -1.27
CA GLN A 33 -0.39 2.98 0.14
C GLN A 33 -1.74 2.56 0.76
N LEU A 34 -2.83 3.26 0.41
CA LEU A 34 -4.17 2.92 0.88
C LEU A 34 -4.60 1.52 0.40
N LYS A 35 -4.39 1.20 -0.88
CA LYS A 35 -4.72 -0.13 -1.44
C LYS A 35 -3.98 -1.26 -0.72
N ILE A 36 -2.71 -1.06 -0.40
CA ILE A 36 -1.91 -2.03 0.35
C ILE A 36 -2.52 -2.26 1.74
N GLN A 37 -2.89 -1.19 2.44
CA GLN A 37 -3.50 -1.28 3.77
C GLN A 37 -4.86 -2.00 3.74
N GLU A 38 -5.71 -1.69 2.76
CA GLU A 38 -6.99 -2.36 2.57
C GLU A 38 -6.83 -3.86 2.29
N ALA A 39 -5.89 -4.23 1.40
CA ALA A 39 -5.61 -5.62 1.10
C ALA A 39 -5.07 -6.39 2.32
N LEU A 40 -4.16 -5.78 3.10
CA LEU A 40 -3.66 -6.37 4.34
C LEU A 40 -4.76 -6.53 5.38
N LEU A 41 -5.70 -5.59 5.47
CA LEU A 41 -6.85 -5.67 6.38
C LEU A 41 -7.76 -6.84 6.03
N LEU A 42 -8.03 -7.08 4.74
CA LEU A 42 -8.79 -8.24 4.29
C LEU A 42 -8.09 -9.55 4.64
N TYR A 43 -6.78 -9.61 4.42
CA TYR A 43 -5.95 -10.75 4.81
C TYR A 43 -5.98 -11.00 6.32
N SER A 44 -5.78 -9.98 7.14
CA SER A 44 -5.73 -10.10 8.60
C SER A 44 -7.06 -10.56 9.19
N ARG A 45 -8.18 -10.29 8.50
CA ARG A 45 -9.52 -10.76 8.86
C ARG A 45 -9.82 -12.19 8.35
N GLY A 46 -8.87 -12.82 7.65
CA GLY A 46 -9.04 -14.15 7.07
C GLY A 46 -10.00 -14.22 5.88
N LEU A 47 -10.32 -13.07 5.27
CA LEU A 47 -11.29 -12.98 4.16
C LEU A 47 -10.66 -13.34 2.80
N VAL A 48 -9.34 -13.21 2.68
CA VAL A 48 -8.58 -13.53 1.47
C VAL A 48 -7.29 -14.24 1.84
N SER A 49 -6.74 -15.03 0.90
CA SER A 49 -5.38 -15.56 1.04
C SER A 49 -4.34 -14.45 0.91
N PHE A 50 -3.10 -14.72 1.34
CA PHE A 50 -2.01 -13.75 1.22
C PHE A 50 -1.70 -13.40 -0.24
N GLY A 51 -1.62 -14.40 -1.13
CA GLY A 51 -1.45 -14.16 -2.57
C GLY A 51 -2.57 -13.32 -3.17
N ARG A 52 -3.83 -13.57 -2.77
CA ARG A 52 -4.95 -12.73 -3.21
C ARG A 52 -4.86 -11.29 -2.70
N ALA A 53 -4.34 -11.08 -1.49
CA ALA A 53 -4.07 -9.74 -0.98
C ALA A 53 -2.98 -9.03 -1.81
N ALA A 54 -1.91 -9.74 -2.20
CA ALA A 54 -0.86 -9.19 -3.06
C ALA A 54 -1.44 -8.74 -4.42
N GLU A 55 -2.24 -9.59 -5.07
CA GLU A 55 -2.96 -9.24 -6.31
C GLU A 55 -3.84 -7.99 -6.16
N LEU A 56 -4.64 -7.91 -5.09
CA LEU A 56 -5.52 -6.75 -4.84
C LEU A 56 -4.73 -5.46 -4.61
N SER A 57 -3.56 -5.56 -3.98
CA SER A 57 -2.66 -4.41 -3.76
C SER A 57 -1.88 -4.00 -5.02
N GLY A 58 -1.89 -4.84 -6.07
CA GLY A 58 -1.08 -4.65 -7.27
C GLY A 58 0.42 -4.82 -7.04
N LEU A 59 0.81 -5.50 -5.96
CA LEU A 59 2.19 -5.78 -5.61
C LEU A 59 2.53 -7.26 -5.87
N PRO A 60 3.78 -7.58 -6.25
CA PRO A 60 4.26 -8.95 -6.16
C PRO A 60 4.28 -9.40 -4.70
N GLU A 61 4.08 -10.69 -4.45
CA GLU A 61 3.96 -11.24 -3.09
C GLU A 61 5.14 -10.89 -2.19
N ARG A 62 6.37 -10.93 -2.70
CA ARG A 62 7.58 -10.56 -1.96
C ARG A 62 7.53 -9.13 -1.43
N GLU A 63 7.04 -8.19 -2.23
CA GLU A 63 6.89 -6.80 -1.79
C GLU A 63 5.79 -6.66 -0.75
N MET A 64 4.67 -7.36 -0.97
CA MET A 64 3.56 -7.41 -0.01
C MET A 64 4.01 -7.95 1.36
N ILE A 65 4.96 -8.90 1.41
CA ILE A 65 5.53 -9.41 2.67
C ILE A 65 6.24 -8.31 3.44
N ARG A 66 7.00 -7.45 2.75
CA ARG A 66 7.68 -6.32 3.40
C ARG A 66 6.67 -5.36 4.04
N HIS A 67 5.58 -5.06 3.32
CA HIS A 67 4.50 -4.24 3.85
C HIS A 67 3.76 -4.91 5.02
N ALA A 68 3.49 -6.22 4.92
CA ALA A 68 2.86 -6.99 5.99
C ALA A 68 3.71 -6.98 7.28
N ARG A 69 5.02 -7.24 7.16
CA ARG A 69 5.95 -7.20 8.31
C ARG A 69 6.05 -5.81 8.92
N ALA A 70 6.13 -4.76 8.11
CA ALA A 70 6.11 -3.38 8.58
C ALA A 70 4.80 -3.03 9.32
N SER A 71 3.71 -3.72 9.01
CA SER A 71 2.40 -3.59 9.65
C SER A 71 2.21 -4.53 10.85
N GLY A 72 3.27 -5.22 11.29
CA GLY A 72 3.25 -6.14 12.44
C GLY A 72 2.67 -7.53 12.14
N MET A 73 2.44 -7.87 10.88
CA MET A 73 1.92 -9.17 10.47
C MET A 73 3.06 -10.14 10.12
N GLN A 74 2.86 -11.42 10.38
CA GLN A 74 3.75 -12.49 9.94
C GLN A 74 2.99 -13.42 8.98
N PRO A 75 2.98 -13.12 7.67
CA PRO A 75 2.40 -14.01 6.67
C PRO A 75 3.05 -15.40 6.75
N ARG A 76 2.27 -16.46 6.50
CA ARG A 76 2.79 -17.82 6.46
C ARG A 76 3.83 -17.94 5.35
N TRP A 77 5.01 -18.43 5.70
CA TRP A 77 6.11 -18.66 4.77
C TRP A 77 5.83 -19.92 3.93
N THR A 78 5.80 -19.80 2.60
CA THR A 78 5.84 -20.97 1.69
C THR A 78 7.29 -21.27 1.31
N GLU A 79 7.59 -22.52 0.95
CA GLU A 79 8.97 -22.89 0.53
C GLU A 79 9.43 -22.11 -0.70
N GLU A 80 8.54 -21.75 -1.62
CA GLU A 80 8.86 -20.86 -2.75
C GLU A 80 9.37 -19.49 -2.25
N LEU A 81 8.71 -18.88 -1.26
CA LEU A 81 9.10 -17.59 -0.68
C LEU A 81 10.44 -17.65 0.08
N ALA A 82 10.83 -18.81 0.62
CA ALA A 82 12.14 -18.99 1.26
C ALA A 82 13.30 -19.02 0.27
N LYS A 83 13.08 -19.62 -0.90
CA LYS A 83 14.11 -19.75 -1.94
C LYS A 83 14.40 -18.41 -2.62
N GLU A 84 13.39 -17.55 -2.77
CA GLU A 84 13.52 -16.24 -3.43
C GLU A 84 14.20 -15.15 -2.56
N GLU A 85 14.26 -15.32 -1.23
CA GLU A 85 14.97 -14.39 -0.31
C GLU A 85 16.45 -14.73 -0.12
N LEU A 86 16.88 -15.94 -0.56
CA LEU A 86 18.27 -16.42 -0.49
C LEU A 86 19.05 -16.19 -1.79
N GLN A 87 18.43 -15.56 -2.79
CA GLN A 87 19.04 -15.14 -4.07
C GLN A 87 19.14 -13.63 -4.15
#